data_AF-A0A4P8GI22-F1
#
_entry.id   AF-A0A4P8GI22-F1
#
_cell.length_a   1.000
_cell.length_b   1.000
_cell.length_c   1.000
_cell.angle_alpha   90.00
_cell.angle_beta   90.00
_cell.angle_gamma   90.00
#
_symmetry.space_group_name_H-M   'P 1'
#
loop_
_entity.id
_entity.type
_entity.pdbx_description
1 polymer ?
#
loop_
_entity_poly.entity_id
_entity_poly.type
_entity_poly.pdbx_seq_one_letter_code
_entity_poly.pdbx_strand_id
1 'polypeptide(L)'
;LHGVGVSVVNALSTKVAVEVKTDGHRWTQDYKLGVPTAPLAKHEATEEHGTSVTFWADPDIFETTDYSFETLSRRFQEMAFLNKGLRIKLTDERESAKATSGADEAGADEKAEVRSVDYHYEGGIVDFVKYLNSR
;
A
#
# COMPACT_ATOMS: atom_id res chain seq x y z
N LEU A 1 -16.32 -13.96 -8.23
CA LEU A 1 -14.89 -13.57 -8.09
C LEU A 1 -14.08 -14.38 -9.09
N HIS A 2 -13.26 -13.77 -9.94
CA HIS A 2 -12.59 -14.46 -11.06
C HIS A 2 -11.19 -15.04 -10.74
N GLY A 3 -10.64 -14.79 -9.54
CA GLY A 3 -9.34 -15.33 -9.14
C GLY A 3 -8.12 -14.76 -9.87
N VAL A 4 -8.30 -13.73 -10.72
CA VAL A 4 -7.26 -13.18 -11.60
C VAL A 4 -6.57 -11.92 -11.07
N GLY A 5 -6.98 -11.38 -9.91
CA GLY A 5 -6.52 -10.06 -9.45
C GLY A 5 -5.00 -9.96 -9.33
N VAL A 6 -4.39 -10.81 -8.50
CA VAL A 6 -2.94 -10.77 -8.25
C VAL A 6 -2.11 -11.28 -9.43
N SER A 7 -2.65 -12.19 -10.25
CA SER A 7 -1.96 -12.68 -11.44
C SER A 7 -1.87 -11.61 -12.52
N VAL A 8 -2.90 -10.77 -12.67
CA VAL A 8 -2.85 -9.60 -13.57
C VAL A 8 -1.82 -8.59 -13.06
N VAL A 9 -1.79 -8.26 -11.76
CA VAL A 9 -0.77 -7.36 -11.20
C VAL A 9 0.65 -7.88 -11.49
N ASN A 10 0.88 -9.18 -11.31
CA ASN A 10 2.18 -9.80 -11.62
C ASN A 10 2.52 -9.74 -13.12
N ALA A 11 1.56 -9.98 -14.00
CA ALA A 11 1.76 -9.93 -15.45
C ALA A 11 2.06 -8.50 -15.95
N LEU A 12 1.57 -7.46 -15.27
CA LEU A 12 1.75 -6.06 -15.64
C LEU A 12 2.86 -5.36 -14.84
N SER A 13 3.74 -6.12 -14.19
CA SER A 13 4.84 -5.58 -13.38
C SER A 13 6.19 -6.08 -13.87
N THR A 14 7.20 -5.21 -13.87
CA THR A 14 8.60 -5.62 -14.11
C THR A 14 9.12 -6.55 -13.03
N LYS A 15 8.67 -6.34 -11.78
CA LYS A 15 9.02 -7.13 -10.60
C LYS A 15 7.83 -7.23 -9.66
N VAL A 16 7.70 -8.35 -8.96
CA VAL A 16 6.86 -8.50 -7.77
C VAL A 16 7.65 -9.25 -6.70
N ALA A 17 7.60 -8.78 -5.45
CA ALA A 17 8.12 -9.46 -4.28
C ALA A 17 6.95 -9.79 -3.35
N VAL A 18 6.84 -11.05 -2.97
CA VAL A 18 5.80 -11.53 -2.05
C VAL A 18 6.46 -12.09 -0.80
N GLU A 19 5.99 -11.62 0.36
CA GLU A 19 6.32 -12.17 1.67
C GLU A 19 5.04 -12.65 2.35
N VAL A 20 5.05 -13.87 2.88
CA VAL A 20 3.94 -14.46 3.62
C VAL A 20 4.47 -14.95 4.97
N LYS A 21 3.79 -14.58 6.06
CA LYS A 21 4.06 -15.11 7.40
C LYS A 21 2.90 -16.02 7.79
N THR A 22 3.16 -17.33 7.79
CA THR A 22 2.16 -18.38 8.08
C THR A 22 2.84 -19.68 8.51
N ASP A 23 2.11 -20.54 9.21
CA ASP A 23 2.59 -21.85 9.67
C ASP A 23 3.89 -21.75 10.49
N GLY A 24 3.97 -20.71 11.31
CA GLY A 24 5.10 -20.43 12.20
C GLY A 24 6.38 -19.98 11.50
N HIS A 25 6.34 -19.62 10.20
CA HIS A 25 7.53 -19.23 9.43
C HIS A 25 7.25 -18.08 8.46
N ARG A 26 8.31 -17.34 8.11
CA ARG A 26 8.30 -16.37 7.01
C ARG A 26 8.66 -17.08 5.69
N TRP A 27 7.96 -16.72 4.62
CA TRP A 27 8.12 -17.27 3.28
C TRP A 27 8.28 -16.14 2.27
N THR A 28 9.17 -16.28 1.28
CA THR A 28 9.31 -15.27 0.23
C THR A 28 9.39 -15.88 -1.16
N GLN A 29 8.90 -15.14 -2.16
CA GLN A 29 9.11 -15.45 -3.57
C GLN A 29 9.14 -14.16 -4.41
N ASP A 30 10.14 -14.06 -5.27
CA ASP A 30 10.31 -12.96 -6.21
C ASP A 30 9.92 -13.37 -7.63
N TYR A 31 9.28 -12.46 -8.36
CA TYR A 31 8.86 -12.61 -9.73
C TYR A 31 9.45 -11.49 -10.59
N LYS A 32 9.76 -11.82 -11.84
CA LYS A 32 10.19 -10.87 -12.87
C LYS A 32 9.36 -11.10 -14.12
N LEU A 33 8.69 -10.06 -14.62
CA LEU A 33 7.82 -10.13 -15.80
C LEU A 33 6.84 -11.31 -15.75
N GLY A 34 6.16 -11.48 -14.61
CA GLY A 34 5.20 -12.56 -14.39
C GLY A 34 5.79 -13.92 -13.99
N VAL A 35 7.11 -14.13 -14.11
CA VAL A 35 7.74 -15.45 -13.92
C VAL A 35 8.48 -15.53 -12.57
N PRO A 36 8.32 -16.59 -11.78
CA PRO A 36 9.07 -16.76 -10.54
C PRO A 36 10.58 -16.88 -10.81
N THR A 37 11.38 -16.16 -10.05
CA THR A 37 12.85 -16.14 -10.17
C THR A 37 13.52 -17.30 -9.43
N ALA A 38 12.83 -17.87 -8.44
CA ALA A 38 13.26 -19.02 -7.65
C ALA A 38 12.03 -19.76 -7.08
N PRO A 39 12.19 -21.01 -6.60
CA PRO A 39 11.20 -21.66 -5.76
C PRO A 39 10.91 -20.85 -4.49
N LEU A 40 9.76 -21.12 -3.86
CA LEU A 40 9.37 -20.51 -2.59
C LEU A 40 10.43 -20.79 -1.51
N ALA A 41 10.96 -19.73 -0.90
CA ALA A 41 11.98 -19.82 0.14
C ALA A 41 11.35 -19.78 1.53
N LYS A 42 11.72 -20.75 2.37
CA LYS A 42 11.36 -20.79 3.79
C LYS A 42 12.44 -20.09 4.62
N HIS A 43 12.03 -19.22 5.53
CA HIS A 43 12.93 -18.45 6.40
C HIS A 43 12.77 -18.83 7.87
N GLU A 44 13.16 -17.94 8.78
CA GLU A 44 13.08 -18.12 10.22
C GLU A 44 11.66 -18.33 10.72
N ALA A 45 11.58 -18.85 11.95
CA ALA A 45 10.32 -18.99 12.66
C ALA A 45 9.78 -17.62 13.08
N THR A 46 8.47 -17.45 13.02
CA THR A 46 7.77 -16.23 13.45
C THR A 46 6.39 -16.56 14.00
N GLU A 47 5.96 -15.79 15.00
CA GLU A 47 4.58 -15.83 15.54
C GLU A 47 3.66 -14.84 14.82
N GLU A 48 4.19 -14.02 13.92
CA GLU A 48 3.42 -13.05 13.15
C GLU A 48 2.66 -13.72 12.01
N HIS A 49 1.57 -13.08 11.60
CA HIS A 49 0.76 -13.49 10.45
C HIS A 49 0.54 -12.32 9.51
N GLY A 50 0.56 -12.59 8.20
CA GLY A 50 0.26 -11.58 7.21
C GLY A 50 0.82 -11.87 5.84
N THR A 51 0.52 -10.97 4.91
CA THR A 51 1.03 -11.02 3.55
C THR A 51 1.41 -9.61 3.13
N SER A 52 2.64 -9.48 2.64
CA SER A 52 3.16 -8.25 2.05
C SER A 52 3.41 -8.51 0.57
N VAL A 53 2.90 -7.61 -0.26
CA VAL A 53 3.15 -7.63 -1.71
C VAL A 53 3.73 -6.29 -2.10
N THR A 54 4.90 -6.32 -2.73
CA THR A 54 5.53 -5.15 -3.33
C THR A 54 5.65 -5.38 -4.82
N PHE A 55 5.24 -4.41 -5.64
CA PHE A 55 5.26 -4.54 -7.09
C PHE A 55 5.77 -3.26 -7.76
N TRP A 56 6.30 -3.43 -8.96
CA TRP A 56 6.83 -2.35 -9.78
C TRP A 56 6.13 -2.39 -11.14
N ALA A 57 5.18 -1.47 -11.34
CA ALA A 57 4.43 -1.36 -12.58
C ALA A 57 5.36 -1.25 -13.79
N ASP A 58 4.98 -1.89 -14.90
CA ASP A 58 5.79 -1.92 -16.11
C ASP A 58 5.66 -0.63 -16.94
N PRO A 59 6.73 0.18 -17.09
CA PRO A 59 6.69 1.42 -17.85
C PRO A 59 6.55 1.20 -19.36
N ASP A 60 6.79 -0.01 -19.87
CA ASP A 60 6.52 -0.34 -21.28
C ASP A 60 5.02 -0.62 -21.53
N ILE A 61 4.25 -0.86 -20.46
CA ILE A 61 2.82 -1.13 -20.52
C ILE A 61 1.99 0.11 -20.13
N PHE A 62 2.40 0.83 -19.08
CA PHE A 62 1.67 1.98 -18.57
C PHE A 62 2.29 3.30 -19.03
N GLU A 63 1.43 4.26 -19.43
CA GLU A 63 1.88 5.61 -19.78
C GLU A 63 2.54 6.36 -18.62
N THR A 64 2.12 6.05 -17.38
CA THR A 64 2.72 6.59 -16.16
C THR A 64 2.76 5.51 -15.08
N THR A 65 3.85 5.49 -14.32
CA THR A 65 4.03 4.66 -13.13
C THR A 65 4.02 5.48 -11.84
N ASP A 66 3.63 6.76 -11.92
CA ASP A 66 3.55 7.65 -10.77
C ASP A 66 2.21 7.49 -10.04
N TYR A 67 2.28 7.09 -8.78
CA TYR A 67 1.09 6.91 -7.95
C TYR A 67 0.64 8.24 -7.33
N SER A 68 -0.64 8.57 -7.53
CA SER A 68 -1.28 9.73 -6.90
C SER A 68 -1.68 9.41 -5.46
N PHE A 69 -1.08 10.11 -4.50
CA PHE A 69 -1.42 9.97 -3.07
C PHE A 69 -2.90 10.24 -2.83
N GLU A 70 -3.44 11.30 -3.44
CA GLU A 70 -4.84 11.72 -3.26
C GLU A 70 -5.82 10.66 -3.78
N THR A 71 -5.50 10.04 -4.92
CA THR A 71 -6.33 8.97 -5.49
C THR A 71 -6.37 7.75 -4.57
N LEU A 72 -5.20 7.32 -4.08
CA LEU A 72 -5.09 6.19 -3.13
C LEU A 72 -5.75 6.52 -1.79
N SER A 73 -5.47 7.70 -1.25
CA SER A 73 -6.03 8.23 0.01
C SER A 73 -7.56 8.22 -0.02
N ARG A 74 -8.19 8.76 -1.07
CA ARG A 74 -9.65 8.72 -1.25
C ARG A 74 -10.18 7.29 -1.26
N ARG A 75 -9.55 6.40 -2.05
CA ARG A 75 -9.99 5.00 -2.17
C ARG A 75 -9.88 4.23 -0.85
N PHE A 76 -8.79 4.42 -0.12
CA PHE A 76 -8.57 3.76 1.16
C PHE A 76 -9.47 4.32 2.26
N GLN A 77 -9.74 5.62 2.25
CA GLN A 77 -10.70 6.22 3.17
C GLN A 77 -12.11 5.63 2.97
N GLU A 78 -12.58 5.55 1.72
CA GLU A 78 -13.85 4.88 1.37
C GLU A 78 -13.86 3.43 1.85
N MET A 79 -12.77 2.67 1.65
CA MET A 79 -12.68 1.30 2.13
C MET A 79 -12.77 1.19 3.66
N ALA A 80 -12.10 2.08 4.39
CA ALA A 80 -12.16 2.09 5.86
C ALA A 80 -13.58 2.40 6.37
N PHE A 81 -14.33 3.24 5.66
CA PHE A 81 -15.75 3.47 5.97
C PHE A 81 -16.63 2.24 5.69
N LEU A 82 -16.39 1.54 4.57
CA LEU A 82 -17.20 0.38 4.19
C LEU A 82 -16.92 -0.85 5.05
N ASN A 83 -15.74 -0.93 5.65
CA ASN A 83 -15.30 -2.06 6.48
C ASN A 83 -15.09 -1.58 7.93
N LYS A 84 -16.16 -1.64 8.73
CA LYS A 84 -16.12 -1.22 10.14
C LYS A 84 -14.96 -1.88 10.89
N GLY A 85 -14.19 -1.07 11.61
CA GLY A 85 -13.04 -1.52 12.41
C GLY A 85 -11.79 -1.87 11.59
N LEU A 86 -11.81 -1.71 10.26
CA LEU A 86 -10.63 -1.85 9.44
C LEU A 86 -9.77 -0.59 9.57
N ARG A 87 -8.52 -0.79 9.98
CA ARG A 87 -7.49 0.24 9.98
C ARG A 87 -6.70 0.20 8.69
N ILE A 88 -6.58 1.32 7.99
CA ILE A 88 -5.75 1.46 6.79
C ILE A 88 -4.79 2.62 6.97
N LYS A 89 -3.48 2.34 6.91
CA LYS A 89 -2.43 3.35 6.89
C LYS A 89 -1.88 3.50 5.47
N LEU A 90 -1.75 4.75 5.01
CA LEU A 90 -1.09 5.09 3.75
C LEU A 90 0.06 6.04 4.04
N THR A 91 1.26 5.67 3.61
CA THR A 91 2.50 6.44 3.75
C THR A 91 3.11 6.66 2.38
N ASP A 92 3.57 7.88 2.10
CA ASP A 92 4.28 8.24 0.86
C ASP A 92 5.76 8.48 1.13
N GLU A 93 6.59 7.46 0.90
CA GLU A 93 8.03 7.50 1.23
C GLU A 93 8.89 8.28 0.22
N ARG A 94 8.29 8.92 -0.80
CA ARG A 94 9.02 9.71 -1.80
C ARG A 94 9.64 10.96 -1.16
N GLU A 95 10.86 11.32 -1.56
CA GLU A 95 11.52 12.57 -1.13
C GLU A 95 10.68 13.82 -1.46
N SER A 96 10.00 13.83 -2.60
CA SER A 96 9.11 14.92 -3.00
C SER A 96 7.96 15.16 -2.02
N ALA A 97 7.51 14.13 -1.30
CA ALA A 97 6.45 14.24 -0.30
C ALA A 97 6.95 14.83 1.03
N LYS A 98 8.26 14.70 1.31
CA LYS A 98 8.90 15.26 2.52
C LYS A 98 9.15 16.76 2.42
N ALA A 99 9.31 17.30 1.20
CA ALA A 99 9.53 18.72 0.98
C ALA A 99 8.25 19.57 1.16
N THR A 100 7.07 18.96 0.96
CA THR A 100 5.77 19.65 1.07
C THR A 100 5.27 19.87 2.50
N SER A 101 5.89 19.28 3.51
CA SER A 101 5.49 19.43 4.92
C SER A 101 6.11 20.66 5.62
N GLY A 102 6.79 21.56 4.91
CA GLY A 102 7.48 22.71 5.54
C GLY A 102 7.85 23.87 4.62
N ALA A 103 7.04 24.18 3.60
CA ALA A 103 7.36 25.29 2.68
C ALA A 103 7.11 26.71 3.25
N ASP A 104 6.55 26.85 4.46
CA ASP A 104 6.20 28.17 5.03
C ASP A 104 6.98 28.56 6.30
N GLU A 105 7.83 27.72 6.91
CA GLU A 105 8.63 28.13 8.07
C GLU A 105 10.11 27.74 7.95
N ALA A 106 10.96 28.76 7.75
CA ALA A 106 12.41 28.63 7.80
C ALA A 106 12.88 28.48 9.25
N GLY A 107 13.02 27.22 9.70
CA GLY A 107 13.62 26.86 10.99
C GLY A 107 14.44 25.57 10.86
N ALA A 108 15.76 25.68 11.01
CA ALA A 108 16.67 24.55 10.97
C ALA A 108 16.53 23.67 12.23
N ASP A 109 15.74 22.59 12.15
CA ASP A 109 15.89 21.28 12.84
C ASP A 109 14.62 20.41 12.76
N GLU A 110 13.86 20.46 11.66
CA GLU A 110 12.65 19.66 11.52
C GLU A 110 12.92 18.36 10.77
N LYS A 111 12.81 17.23 11.47
CA LYS A 111 12.74 15.90 10.86
C LYS A 111 11.68 15.95 9.78
N ALA A 112 12.09 15.82 8.52
CA ALA A 112 11.17 15.86 7.40
C ALA A 112 10.12 14.74 7.55
N GLU A 113 8.92 15.10 8.02
CA GLU A 113 7.86 14.15 8.26
C GLU A 113 7.34 13.61 6.93
N VAL A 114 7.30 12.29 6.81
CA VAL A 114 6.79 11.61 5.62
C VAL A 114 5.28 11.79 5.56
N ARG A 115 4.73 12.20 4.41
CA ARG A 115 3.28 12.36 4.23
C ARG A 115 2.57 11.03 4.53
N SER A 116 1.73 11.02 5.57
CA SER A 116 1.05 9.81 6.06
C SER A 116 -0.38 10.12 6.51
N VAL A 117 -1.29 9.16 6.33
CA VAL A 117 -2.67 9.19 6.82
C VAL A 117 -3.04 7.84 7.46
N ASP A 118 -3.88 7.85 8.50
CA ASP A 118 -4.42 6.68 9.19
C ASP A 118 -5.95 6.76 9.21
N TYR A 119 -6.61 5.81 8.53
CA TYR A 119 -8.07 5.72 8.45
C TYR A 119 -8.58 4.58 9.32
N HIS A 120 -9.48 4.89 10.24
CA HIS A 120 -10.14 3.92 11.09
C HIS A 120 -11.53 4.45 11.50
N TYR A 121 -12.59 3.74 11.12
CA TYR A 121 -13.97 4.18 11.34
C TYR A 121 -14.82 3.08 11.99
N GLU A 122 -15.38 3.41 13.15
CA GLU A 122 -16.21 2.49 13.96
C GLU A 122 -17.71 2.57 13.62
N GLY A 123 -18.18 3.71 13.10
CA GLY A 123 -19.56 3.89 12.64
C GLY A 123 -19.80 3.40 11.21
N GLY A 124 -18.75 3.00 10.50
CA GLY A 124 -18.83 2.46 9.14
C GLY A 124 -19.53 3.41 8.16
N ILE A 125 -20.54 2.90 7.44
CA ILE A 125 -21.32 3.69 6.46
C ILE A 125 -22.02 4.92 7.03
N VAL A 126 -22.34 4.92 8.34
CA VAL A 126 -22.96 6.09 8.99
C VAL A 126 -21.97 7.25 9.02
N ASP A 127 -20.70 6.96 9.31
CA ASP A 127 -19.65 7.97 9.30
C ASP A 127 -19.34 8.43 7.87
N PHE A 128 -19.50 7.55 6.88
CA PHE A 128 -19.35 7.93 5.47
C PHE A 128 -20.39 8.93 5.02
N VAL A 129 -21.66 8.72 5.36
CA VAL A 129 -22.75 9.65 5.01
C VAL A 129 -22.54 11.01 5.70
N LYS A 130 -22.14 11.00 6.99
CA LYS A 130 -21.79 12.24 7.70
C LYS A 130 -20.63 12.98 7.01
N TYR A 131 -19.59 12.25 6.59
CA TYR A 131 -18.48 12.81 5.86
C TYR A 131 -18.92 13.45 4.54
N LEU A 132 -19.75 12.77 3.74
CA LEU A 132 -20.27 13.31 2.48
C LEU A 132 -21.13 14.57 2.69
N ASN A 133 -21.93 14.61 3.75
CA ASN A 133 -22.80 15.76 4.09
C ASN A 133 -22.06 16.93 4.76
N SER A 134 -20.78 16.75 5.11
CA SER A 134 -19.94 17.81 5.69
C SER A 134 -19.16 18.61 4.64
N ARG A 135 -19.29 18.24 3.36
CA ARG A 135 -18.69 18.93 2.21
C ARG A 135 -19.65 19.91 1.56
#